data_AF-A0A1S3WQE0-F1
#
_entry.id   AF-A0A1S3WQE0-F1
#
_cell.length_a   1.000
_cell.length_b   1.000
_cell.length_c   1.000
_cell.angle_alpha   90.00
_cell.angle_beta   90.00
_cell.angle_gamma   90.00
#
_symmetry.space_group_name_H-M   'P 1'
#
loop_
_entity.id
_entity.type
_entity.pdbx_description
1 polymer ?
#
loop_
_entity_poly.entity_id
_entity_poly.type
_entity_poly.pdbx_seq_one_letter_code
_entity_poly.pdbx_strand_id
1 'polypeptide(L)'
;MRPRSLRPAAALLLLLTLEPQPSGTASLNGSKWTYIGPHGEKSWSKEYPSCGGLLQSPIDLHSDILQYNASLRPLRFQDYNMSASESFLLTNDGHSVRLNLPQSLHLHGLPFRYSAVQLHLHWGSPSDPRGGSEHTVSGKHFAAELHIVYYNSELYPNASVAIDKPEGLAVLAVLIEMGPFNPHFDKIFSHLQEVKYEGQNKSIPGFSLEELLPERPHEFYRYHGSLTTPPCHPTVLWTVFRNTVKISGDQLLNLETALYCTGRDDPAPQEMVNNFRRVQKFDERLVYVSFQQVPGLTYAGLSLGVILSVVLAGALGICVVLAVSIWLFRRKKSKKGDSGKGVIYKPAIKKETEDHA
;
A
#
# COMPACT_ATOMS: atom_id res chain seq x y z
N MET A 1 -88.63 31.99 4.49
CA MET A 1 -87.83 32.81 3.54
C MET A 1 -86.40 32.91 4.05
N ARG A 2 -85.45 32.64 3.13
CA ARG A 2 -83.97 32.78 3.21
C ARG A 2 -83.20 31.80 4.12
N PRO A 3 -82.53 30.78 3.54
CA PRO A 3 -81.49 30.02 4.24
C PRO A 3 -80.19 30.84 4.30
N ARG A 4 -79.49 30.73 5.43
CA ARG A 4 -78.20 31.36 5.68
C ARG A 4 -77.12 30.65 4.85
N SER A 5 -76.49 31.42 3.96
CA SER A 5 -75.32 31.05 3.18
C SER A 5 -74.15 30.71 4.13
N LEU A 6 -73.66 29.47 4.04
CA LEU A 6 -72.34 29.12 4.56
C LEU A 6 -71.28 29.72 3.62
N ARG A 7 -70.37 30.51 4.18
CA ARG A 7 -69.15 30.95 3.51
C ARG A 7 -68.11 29.83 3.59
N PRO A 8 -67.41 29.46 2.50
CA PRO A 8 -66.26 28.58 2.60
C PRO A 8 -65.08 29.36 3.19
N ALA A 9 -64.43 28.77 4.20
CA ALA A 9 -63.18 29.25 4.74
C ALA A 9 -62.08 29.06 3.68
N ALA A 10 -61.50 30.16 3.20
CA ALA A 10 -60.31 30.12 2.36
C ALA A 10 -59.12 29.71 3.23
N ALA A 11 -58.62 28.49 3.03
CA ALA A 11 -57.34 28.06 3.57
C ALA A 11 -56.23 28.75 2.78
N LEU A 12 -55.56 29.72 3.41
CA LEU A 12 -54.39 30.39 2.88
C LEU A 12 -53.20 29.42 2.97
N LEU A 13 -52.86 28.74 1.87
CA LEU A 13 -51.59 28.01 1.76
C LEU A 13 -50.45 29.04 1.77
N LEU A 14 -49.71 29.15 2.88
CA LEU A 14 -48.40 29.80 2.87
C LEU A 14 -47.43 28.92 2.07
N LEU A 15 -47.22 29.28 0.80
CA LEU A 15 -46.02 28.88 0.08
C LEU A 15 -44.82 29.62 0.70
N LEU A 16 -44.10 28.93 1.59
CA LEU A 16 -42.75 29.33 1.97
C LEU A 16 -41.86 29.19 0.74
N THR A 17 -41.71 30.28 -0.02
CA THR A 17 -40.63 30.43 -0.98
C THR A 17 -39.32 30.47 -0.19
N LEU A 18 -38.64 29.33 -0.10
CA LEU A 18 -37.23 29.28 0.29
C LEU A 18 -36.44 30.02 -0.80
N GLU A 19 -36.18 31.30 -0.58
CA GLU A 19 -35.15 32.01 -1.32
C GLU A 19 -33.84 31.25 -1.12
N PRO A 20 -33.13 30.87 -2.20
CA PRO A 20 -31.80 30.33 -2.09
C PRO A 20 -30.91 31.44 -1.50
N GLN A 21 -30.53 31.27 -0.23
CA GLN A 21 -29.52 32.10 0.41
C GLN A 21 -28.26 32.05 -0.48
N PRO A 22 -27.72 33.21 -0.91
CA PRO A 22 -26.47 33.21 -1.65
C PRO A 22 -25.41 32.58 -0.76
N SER A 23 -24.87 31.45 -1.21
CA SER A 23 -23.74 30.77 -0.60
C SER A 23 -22.60 31.79 -0.50
N GLY A 24 -22.41 32.35 0.69
CA GLY A 24 -21.29 33.23 0.97
C GLY A 24 -20.02 32.48 0.66
N THR A 25 -19.23 33.01 -0.27
CA THR A 25 -17.84 32.66 -0.47
C THR A 25 -17.13 32.74 0.87
N ALA A 26 -16.75 31.58 1.44
CA ALA A 26 -15.91 31.52 2.62
C ALA A 26 -14.59 32.26 2.30
N SER A 27 -14.27 33.27 3.10
CA SER A 27 -13.01 34.00 3.03
C SER A 27 -11.82 33.07 3.24
N LEU A 28 -10.77 33.23 2.42
CA LEU A 28 -9.43 32.70 2.64
C LEU A 28 -8.85 33.25 3.97
N ASN A 29 -9.11 32.58 5.08
CA ASN A 29 -8.27 32.63 6.27
C ASN A 29 -7.58 31.27 6.39
N GLY A 30 -6.26 31.29 6.63
CA GLY A 30 -5.39 30.12 6.70
C GLY A 30 -6.05 28.94 7.41
N SER A 31 -5.90 27.77 6.81
CA SER A 31 -6.52 26.50 7.19
C SER A 31 -6.51 26.29 8.71
N LYS A 32 -7.71 26.27 9.31
CA LYS A 32 -7.92 26.23 10.76
C LYS A 32 -7.45 24.95 11.45
N TRP A 33 -7.06 23.92 10.70
CA TRP A 33 -6.64 22.62 11.20
C TRP A 33 -5.12 22.47 11.17
N THR A 34 -4.58 21.66 12.08
CA THR A 34 -3.16 21.30 12.13
C THR A 34 -3.04 19.78 12.35
N TYR A 35 -1.84 19.21 12.25
CA TYR A 35 -1.61 17.82 12.65
C TYR A 35 -1.48 17.67 14.19
N ILE A 36 -0.87 18.68 14.84
CA ILE A 36 -0.55 18.67 16.28
C ILE A 36 -1.16 19.90 16.97
N GLY A 37 -1.51 19.77 18.25
CA GLY A 37 -2.00 20.88 19.08
C GLY A 37 -3.53 20.91 19.22
N PRO A 38 -4.11 22.06 19.64
CA PRO A 38 -5.54 22.19 19.91
C PRO A 38 -6.44 21.88 18.70
N HIS A 39 -5.98 22.25 17.51
CA HIS A 39 -6.62 22.00 16.21
C HIS A 39 -6.03 20.78 15.48
N GLY A 40 -5.29 19.94 16.22
CA GLY A 40 -4.67 18.70 15.74
C GLY A 40 -5.66 17.63 15.31
N GLU A 41 -5.16 16.53 14.73
CA GLU A 41 -5.99 15.46 14.15
C GLU A 41 -7.08 14.90 15.08
N LYS A 42 -6.80 14.86 16.39
CA LYS A 42 -7.74 14.36 17.42
C LYS A 42 -8.96 15.27 17.59
N SER A 43 -8.88 16.52 17.13
CA SER A 43 -9.94 17.52 17.20
C SER A 43 -10.64 17.73 15.85
N TRP A 44 -10.14 17.18 14.74
CA TRP A 44 -10.68 17.47 13.40
C TRP A 44 -12.18 17.20 13.30
N SER A 45 -12.68 16.12 13.91
CA SER A 45 -14.10 15.74 13.88
C SER A 45 -15.06 16.78 14.47
N LYS A 46 -14.57 17.73 15.28
CA LYS A 46 -15.38 18.81 15.85
C LYS A 46 -15.87 19.79 14.77
N GLU A 47 -15.03 20.06 13.78
CA GLU A 47 -15.34 21.01 12.69
C GLU A 47 -15.59 20.29 11.36
N TYR A 48 -15.02 19.09 11.21
CA TYR A 48 -15.10 18.25 10.02
C TYR A 48 -15.67 16.89 10.40
N PRO A 49 -16.99 16.73 10.54
CA PRO A 49 -17.61 15.52 11.11
C PRO A 49 -17.19 14.22 10.42
N SER A 50 -16.95 14.23 9.10
CA SER A 50 -16.49 13.03 8.38
C SER A 50 -15.16 12.49 8.90
N CYS A 51 -14.32 13.32 9.53
CA CYS A 51 -13.05 12.87 10.14
C CYS A 51 -13.24 11.92 11.32
N GLY A 52 -14.43 11.89 11.94
CA GLY A 52 -14.83 10.89 12.93
C GLY A 52 -15.79 9.83 12.37
N GLY A 53 -15.98 9.80 11.05
CA GLY A 53 -16.89 8.90 10.36
C GLY A 53 -16.27 7.54 10.03
N LEU A 54 -16.95 6.81 9.15
CA LEU A 54 -16.48 5.50 8.65
C LEU A 54 -15.48 5.66 7.50
N LEU A 55 -14.89 4.53 7.12
CA LEU A 55 -13.97 4.40 5.96
C LEU A 55 -12.74 5.32 6.03
N GLN A 56 -12.30 5.70 7.23
CA GLN A 56 -11.17 6.62 7.36
C GLN A 56 -9.86 5.99 6.89
N SER A 57 -8.99 6.86 6.38
CA SER A 57 -7.60 6.60 5.97
C SER A 57 -6.65 7.50 6.77
N PRO A 58 -5.35 7.14 6.90
CA PRO A 58 -4.70 5.93 6.37
C PRO A 58 -4.96 4.69 7.23
N ILE A 59 -4.49 3.52 6.81
CA ILE A 59 -4.62 2.24 7.54
C ILE A 59 -3.30 1.47 7.56
N ASP A 60 -3.20 0.48 8.45
CA ASP A 60 -2.15 -0.54 8.38
C ASP A 60 -2.53 -1.66 7.39
N LEU A 61 -1.57 -2.02 6.54
CA LEU A 61 -1.69 -3.07 5.53
C LEU A 61 -0.98 -4.33 6.06
N HIS A 62 -1.73 -5.18 6.78
CA HIS A 62 -1.22 -6.41 7.40
C HIS A 62 -1.93 -7.66 6.87
N SER A 63 -1.28 -8.82 6.98
CA SER A 63 -1.71 -10.08 6.34
C SER A 63 -3.18 -10.47 6.57
N ASP A 64 -3.73 -10.19 7.75
CA ASP A 64 -5.04 -10.70 8.16
C ASP A 64 -6.21 -10.05 7.40
N ILE A 65 -5.97 -8.91 6.76
CA ILE A 65 -6.99 -8.16 6.01
C ILE A 65 -6.77 -8.20 4.49
N LEU A 66 -5.68 -8.86 4.04
CA LEU A 66 -5.32 -8.90 2.62
C LEU A 66 -6.00 -10.05 1.90
N GLN A 67 -6.69 -9.74 0.80
CA GLN A 67 -7.30 -10.72 -0.07
C GLN A 67 -6.82 -10.57 -1.51
N TYR A 68 -6.22 -11.63 -2.07
CA TYR A 68 -5.84 -11.62 -3.47
C TYR A 68 -7.08 -11.49 -4.38
N ASN A 69 -7.01 -10.57 -5.34
CA ASN A 69 -8.07 -10.36 -6.31
C ASN A 69 -7.48 -10.30 -7.73
N ALA A 70 -7.64 -11.39 -8.47
CA ALA A 70 -7.18 -11.51 -9.86
C ALA A 70 -7.87 -10.55 -10.84
N SER A 71 -8.99 -9.92 -10.44
CA SER A 71 -9.70 -8.95 -11.27
C SER A 71 -9.07 -7.55 -11.22
N LEU A 72 -8.12 -7.30 -10.31
CA LEU A 72 -7.37 -6.04 -10.26
C LEU A 72 -6.46 -5.94 -11.49
N ARG A 73 -6.87 -5.08 -12.43
CA ARG A 73 -6.12 -4.82 -13.65
C ARG A 73 -4.90 -3.94 -13.35
N PRO A 74 -3.79 -4.12 -14.09
CA PRO A 74 -2.68 -3.17 -14.06
C PRO A 74 -3.17 -1.75 -14.37
N LEU A 75 -2.67 -0.79 -13.61
CA LEU A 75 -2.88 0.63 -13.89
C LEU A 75 -2.19 1.00 -15.20
N ARG A 76 -2.75 1.97 -15.93
CA ARG A 76 -2.09 2.59 -17.09
C ARG A 76 -2.07 4.10 -16.90
N PHE A 77 -0.89 4.65 -17.10
CA PHE A 77 -0.58 6.06 -16.88
C PHE A 77 -0.55 6.75 -18.25
N GLN A 78 -1.55 7.58 -18.54
CA GLN A 78 -1.64 8.28 -19.83
C GLN A 78 -1.14 9.71 -19.67
N ASP A 79 -0.26 10.12 -20.59
CA ASP A 79 0.29 11.48 -20.69
C ASP A 79 1.15 11.91 -19.49
N TYR A 80 1.77 10.95 -18.80
CA TYR A 80 2.63 11.23 -17.63
C TYR A 80 3.98 11.83 -18.01
N ASN A 81 4.40 11.65 -19.26
CA ASN A 81 5.65 12.19 -19.76
C ASN A 81 5.45 13.63 -20.25
N MET A 82 5.64 14.59 -19.35
CA MET A 82 5.55 16.00 -19.68
C MET A 82 6.86 16.55 -20.21
N SER A 83 6.77 17.42 -21.21
CA SER A 83 7.95 18.07 -21.80
C SER A 83 8.58 19.06 -20.83
N ALA A 84 9.90 19.20 -20.87
CA ALA A 84 10.62 20.23 -20.11
C ALA A 84 10.23 21.67 -20.53
N SER A 85 9.57 21.85 -21.68
CA SER A 85 8.99 23.12 -22.12
C SER A 85 7.66 23.46 -21.44
N GLU A 86 7.00 22.46 -20.87
CA GLU A 86 5.82 22.65 -20.03
C GLU A 86 6.28 22.94 -18.59
N SER A 87 5.33 23.33 -17.73
CA SER A 87 5.67 23.61 -16.34
C SER A 87 4.57 23.17 -15.39
N PHE A 88 5.00 22.83 -14.18
CA PHE A 88 4.14 22.58 -13.04
C PHE A 88 4.21 23.74 -12.06
N LEU A 89 3.15 23.96 -11.28
CA LEU A 89 3.16 24.91 -10.18
C LEU A 89 3.37 24.16 -8.85
N LEU A 90 4.56 24.32 -8.27
CA LEU A 90 4.89 23.87 -6.92
C LEU A 90 4.41 24.92 -5.92
N THR A 91 3.72 24.51 -4.86
CA THR A 91 3.16 25.41 -3.85
C THR A 91 3.36 24.81 -2.46
N ASN A 92 3.75 25.63 -1.49
CA ASN A 92 3.59 25.29 -0.08
C ASN A 92 2.22 25.78 0.38
N ASP A 93 1.34 24.87 0.76
CA ASP A 93 -0.03 25.18 1.17
C ASP A 93 -0.24 25.21 2.69
N GLY A 94 0.86 25.23 3.45
CA GLY A 94 0.86 25.22 4.91
C GLY A 94 0.78 23.82 5.52
N HIS A 95 0.42 22.79 4.73
CA HIS A 95 0.29 21.40 5.20
C HIS A 95 1.18 20.41 4.47
N SER A 96 1.51 20.72 3.22
CA SER A 96 2.46 19.97 2.40
C SER A 96 3.10 20.89 1.37
N VAL A 97 4.13 20.38 0.71
CA VAL A 97 4.47 20.83 -0.64
C VAL A 97 3.56 20.10 -1.65
N ARG A 98 2.93 20.85 -2.54
CA ARG A 98 1.98 20.35 -3.54
C ARG A 98 2.40 20.78 -4.93
N LEU A 99 2.37 19.85 -5.88
CA LEU A 99 2.61 20.11 -7.29
C LEU A 99 1.28 19.97 -8.05
N ASN A 100 0.82 21.04 -8.69
CA ASN A 100 -0.40 20.99 -9.49
C ASN A 100 -0.15 20.21 -10.79
N LEU A 101 -1.06 19.29 -11.12
CA LEU A 101 -0.96 18.44 -12.31
C LEU A 101 -2.05 18.82 -13.33
N PRO A 102 -1.74 18.79 -14.65
CA PRO A 102 -2.76 19.05 -15.66
C PRO A 102 -3.79 17.93 -15.75
N GLN A 103 -5.04 18.31 -16.04
CA GLN A 103 -6.17 17.36 -16.13
C GLN A 103 -6.10 16.42 -17.35
N SER A 104 -5.18 16.70 -18.29
CA SER A 104 -4.87 15.83 -19.43
C SER A 104 -4.19 14.53 -19.02
N LEU A 105 -3.56 14.48 -17.83
CA LEU A 105 -3.04 13.22 -17.31
C LEU A 105 -4.18 12.36 -16.81
N HIS A 106 -4.25 11.14 -17.33
CA HIS A 106 -5.31 10.20 -16.99
C HIS A 106 -4.76 8.92 -16.37
N LEU A 107 -5.49 8.42 -15.38
CA LEU A 107 -5.30 7.11 -14.79
C LEU A 107 -6.37 6.16 -15.33
N HIS A 108 -5.92 5.06 -15.94
CA HIS A 108 -6.77 3.97 -16.42
C HIS A 108 -6.48 2.69 -15.65
N GLY A 109 -7.33 1.67 -15.83
CA GLY A 109 -7.27 0.41 -15.06
C GLY A 109 -8.14 0.43 -13.80
N LEU A 110 -8.87 1.53 -13.58
CA LEU A 110 -9.94 1.67 -12.59
C LEU A 110 -11.33 1.53 -13.26
N PRO A 111 -12.43 1.44 -12.48
CA PRO A 111 -13.79 1.34 -13.04
C PRO A 111 -14.20 2.54 -13.92
N PHE A 112 -13.62 3.72 -13.67
CA PHE A 112 -13.87 4.95 -14.41
C PHE A 112 -12.56 5.56 -14.89
N ARG A 113 -12.66 6.56 -15.78
CA ARG A 113 -11.52 7.44 -16.07
C ARG A 113 -11.32 8.45 -14.94
N TYR A 114 -10.08 8.54 -14.47
CA TYR A 114 -9.68 9.51 -13.46
C TYR A 114 -8.65 10.50 -14.02
N SER A 115 -8.88 11.79 -13.88
CA SER A 115 -7.95 12.87 -14.29
C SER A 115 -7.13 13.37 -13.11
N ALA A 116 -5.84 13.63 -13.34
CA ALA A 116 -4.96 14.13 -12.30
C ALA A 116 -5.37 15.54 -11.81
N VAL A 117 -5.03 15.82 -10.56
CA VAL A 117 -5.29 17.10 -9.88
C VAL A 117 -3.98 17.67 -9.36
N GLN A 118 -3.29 16.90 -8.53
CA GLN A 118 -2.08 17.31 -7.84
C GLN A 118 -1.31 16.08 -7.35
N LEU A 119 -0.06 16.28 -6.99
CA LEU A 119 0.65 15.39 -6.06
C LEU A 119 1.16 16.18 -4.84
N HIS A 120 1.34 15.49 -3.72
CA HIS A 120 1.85 16.05 -2.47
C HIS A 120 2.52 14.96 -1.61
N LEU A 121 3.24 15.36 -0.56
CA LEU A 121 4.02 14.42 0.26
C LEU A 121 3.67 14.53 1.75
N HIS A 122 3.85 13.43 2.45
CA HIS A 122 3.79 13.33 3.91
C HIS A 122 5.14 12.81 4.42
N TRP A 123 5.66 13.40 5.49
CA TRP A 123 6.95 13.05 6.06
C TRP A 123 6.99 13.25 7.57
N GLY A 124 8.04 12.69 8.17
CA GLY A 124 8.24 12.70 9.61
C GLY A 124 8.95 13.95 10.10
N SER A 125 9.88 13.73 11.02
CA SER A 125 10.81 14.75 11.48
C SER A 125 12.17 14.09 11.66
N PRO A 126 13.28 14.85 11.61
CA PRO A 126 14.61 14.28 11.83
C PRO A 126 14.77 13.67 13.23
N SER A 127 13.89 14.04 14.16
CA SER A 127 13.87 13.58 15.54
C SER A 127 13.09 12.26 15.76
N ASP A 128 12.27 11.82 14.80
CA ASP A 128 11.48 10.59 14.92
C ASP A 128 11.95 9.52 13.94
N PRO A 129 12.74 8.52 14.39
CA PRO A 129 13.29 7.48 13.52
C PRO A 129 12.23 6.50 13.00
N ARG A 130 10.97 6.60 13.44
CA ARG A 130 9.89 5.75 12.94
C ARG A 130 9.51 6.07 11.49
N GLY A 131 9.84 7.27 11.00
CA GLY A 131 9.42 7.77 9.69
C GLY A 131 8.09 8.53 9.76
N GLY A 132 7.56 8.92 8.60
CA GLY A 132 6.32 9.69 8.50
C GLY A 132 5.48 9.39 7.27
N SER A 133 5.49 8.15 6.78
CA SER A 133 4.43 7.69 5.89
C SER A 133 3.07 7.68 6.60
N GLU A 134 2.00 7.85 5.84
CA GLU A 134 0.63 7.78 6.38
C GLU A 134 0.20 6.31 6.53
N HIS A 135 0.29 5.55 5.45
CA HIS A 135 0.06 4.12 5.46
C HIS A 135 1.23 3.40 6.14
N THR A 136 0.89 2.27 6.75
CA THR A 136 1.89 1.34 7.29
C THR A 136 1.72 -0.02 6.63
N VAL A 137 2.78 -0.82 6.66
CA VAL A 137 2.75 -2.22 6.23
C VAL A 137 3.20 -3.08 7.40
N SER A 138 2.30 -3.88 7.94
CA SER A 138 2.54 -4.71 9.13
C SER A 138 3.03 -3.88 10.33
N GLY A 139 2.37 -2.75 10.57
CA GLY A 139 2.64 -1.82 11.66
C GLY A 139 3.89 -0.95 11.48
N LYS A 140 4.58 -1.05 10.34
CA LYS A 140 5.81 -0.30 10.06
C LYS A 140 5.53 0.90 9.16
N HIS A 141 5.94 2.08 9.63
CA HIS A 141 6.03 3.30 8.83
C HIS A 141 7.26 3.29 7.90
N PHE A 142 7.14 4.04 6.83
CA PHE A 142 8.21 4.37 5.89
C PHE A 142 8.66 5.82 6.12
N ALA A 143 9.77 6.22 5.52
CA ALA A 143 10.37 7.55 5.78
C ALA A 143 9.42 8.69 5.39
N ALA A 144 8.77 8.55 4.22
CA ALA A 144 7.79 9.49 3.71
C ALA A 144 6.76 8.75 2.82
N GLU A 145 5.75 9.47 2.35
CA GLU A 145 4.76 8.96 1.41
C GLU A 145 4.36 10.03 0.40
N LEU A 146 4.35 9.68 -0.88
CA LEU A 146 3.86 10.53 -1.97
C LEU A 146 2.43 10.12 -2.30
N HIS A 147 1.53 11.09 -2.39
CA HIS A 147 0.17 10.93 -2.90
C HIS A 147 0.03 11.62 -4.25
N ILE A 148 -0.51 10.90 -5.23
CA ILE A 148 -0.97 11.49 -6.49
C ILE A 148 -2.49 11.40 -6.54
N VAL A 149 -3.15 12.55 -6.63
CA VAL A 149 -4.60 12.71 -6.48
C VAL A 149 -5.25 12.87 -7.83
N TYR A 150 -6.32 12.10 -8.05
CA TYR A 150 -7.14 12.14 -9.24
C TYR A 150 -8.61 12.29 -8.86
N TYR A 151 -9.39 12.86 -9.76
CA TYR A 151 -10.85 12.88 -9.66
C TYR A 151 -11.49 12.13 -10.82
N ASN A 152 -12.67 11.58 -10.60
CA ASN A 152 -13.43 10.89 -11.62
C ASN A 152 -13.99 11.90 -12.63
N SER A 153 -13.29 12.04 -13.75
CA SER A 153 -13.61 12.99 -14.82
C SER A 153 -14.66 12.45 -15.80
N GLU A 154 -15.08 11.21 -15.62
CA GLU A 154 -16.21 10.63 -16.35
C GLU A 154 -17.55 11.05 -15.73
N LEU A 155 -17.61 11.16 -14.40
CA LEU A 155 -18.83 11.49 -13.66
C LEU A 155 -18.92 12.95 -13.21
N TYR A 156 -17.79 13.61 -12.96
CA TYR A 156 -17.75 14.94 -12.36
C TYR A 156 -16.94 15.93 -13.21
N PRO A 157 -17.32 17.22 -13.25
CA PRO A 157 -16.66 18.20 -14.10
C PRO A 157 -15.29 18.65 -13.56
N ASN A 158 -15.04 18.48 -12.26
CA ASN A 158 -13.76 18.84 -11.62
C ASN A 158 -13.66 18.20 -10.22
N ALA A 159 -12.45 18.23 -9.66
CA ALA A 159 -12.16 17.68 -8.34
C ALA A 159 -12.96 18.31 -7.19
N SER A 160 -13.27 19.61 -7.26
CA SER A 160 -14.04 20.29 -6.19
C SER A 160 -15.48 19.80 -6.10
N VAL A 161 -16.07 19.38 -7.22
CA VAL A 161 -17.40 18.75 -7.25
C VAL A 161 -17.32 17.27 -6.87
N ALA A 162 -16.23 16.59 -7.20
CA ALA A 162 -16.05 15.15 -6.94
C ALA A 162 -15.69 14.83 -5.48
N ILE A 163 -15.08 15.78 -4.76
CA ILE A 163 -14.41 15.54 -3.46
C ILE A 163 -15.29 14.87 -2.40
N ASP A 164 -16.61 15.14 -2.39
CA ASP A 164 -17.58 14.62 -1.44
C ASP A 164 -18.57 13.63 -2.07
N LYS A 165 -18.29 13.14 -3.28
CA LYS A 165 -19.18 12.28 -4.05
C LYS A 165 -18.69 10.83 -4.15
N PRO A 166 -19.61 9.85 -4.29
CA PRO A 166 -19.25 8.45 -4.50
C PRO A 166 -18.34 8.29 -5.72
N GLU A 167 -17.34 7.41 -5.63
CA GLU A 167 -16.36 7.20 -6.71
C GLU A 167 -15.71 8.52 -7.18
N GLY A 168 -15.63 9.51 -6.28
CA GLY A 168 -15.22 10.87 -6.60
C GLY A 168 -13.72 10.98 -6.85
N LEU A 169 -12.93 10.29 -6.03
CA LEU A 169 -11.47 10.40 -6.04
C LEU A 169 -10.80 9.05 -6.16
N ALA A 170 -9.63 9.04 -6.80
CA ALA A 170 -8.67 7.96 -6.71
C ALA A 170 -7.34 8.56 -6.27
N VAL A 171 -6.62 7.86 -5.39
CA VAL A 171 -5.29 8.30 -4.93
C VAL A 171 -4.31 7.15 -5.07
N LEU A 172 -3.17 7.45 -5.70
CA LEU A 172 -2.01 6.57 -5.72
C LEU A 172 -1.08 6.96 -4.55
N ALA A 173 -0.71 5.99 -3.73
CA ALA A 173 0.25 6.18 -2.64
C ALA A 173 1.55 5.42 -2.93
N VAL A 174 2.67 6.15 -2.91
CA VAL A 174 4.01 5.60 -3.05
C VAL A 174 4.73 5.74 -1.71
N LEU A 175 5.07 4.60 -1.10
CA LEU A 175 5.85 4.54 0.12
C LEU A 175 7.33 4.82 -0.18
N ILE A 176 7.95 5.71 0.58
CA ILE A 176 9.32 6.18 0.36
C ILE A 176 10.21 5.71 1.51
N GLU A 177 11.34 5.08 1.19
CA GLU A 177 12.35 4.70 2.17
C GLU A 177 13.69 5.39 1.90
N MET A 178 14.55 5.40 2.91
CA MET A 178 15.91 5.91 2.76
C MET A 178 16.77 4.91 1.96
N GLY A 179 17.57 5.41 1.02
CA GLY A 179 18.44 4.61 0.16
C GLY A 179 19.39 5.49 -0.66
N PRO A 180 19.71 5.11 -1.91
CA PRO A 180 20.49 5.94 -2.81
C PRO A 180 19.77 7.24 -3.19
N PHE A 181 20.55 8.22 -3.64
CA PHE A 181 20.02 9.46 -4.22
C PHE A 181 19.10 9.17 -5.41
N ASN A 182 17.96 9.85 -5.44
CA ASN A 182 16.97 9.68 -6.48
C ASN A 182 16.85 10.95 -7.33
N PRO A 183 17.37 10.95 -8.58
CA PRO A 183 17.35 12.12 -9.43
C PRO A 183 15.93 12.53 -9.85
N HIS A 184 14.94 11.63 -9.78
CA HIS A 184 13.57 11.92 -10.19
C HIS A 184 12.83 12.73 -9.12
N PHE A 185 12.99 12.37 -7.84
CA PHE A 185 12.49 13.19 -6.73
C PHE A 185 13.22 14.53 -6.59
N ASP A 186 14.50 14.58 -7.00
CA ASP A 186 15.28 15.83 -6.95
C ASP A 186 14.73 16.93 -7.88
N LYS A 187 13.99 16.54 -8.93
CA LYS A 187 13.25 17.48 -9.79
C LYS A 187 12.19 18.29 -9.03
N ILE A 188 11.76 17.79 -7.86
CA ILE A 188 10.89 18.51 -6.92
C ILE A 188 11.73 19.07 -5.76
N PHE A 189 12.59 18.24 -5.15
CA PHE A 189 13.25 18.56 -3.88
C PHE A 189 14.28 19.69 -3.98
N SER A 190 14.89 19.89 -5.16
CA SER A 190 15.80 21.01 -5.40
C SER A 190 15.11 22.39 -5.31
N HIS A 191 13.77 22.44 -5.40
CA HIS A 191 12.99 23.67 -5.36
C HIS A 191 12.34 23.97 -3.99
N LEU A 192 12.50 23.12 -2.96
CA LEU A 192 11.81 23.31 -1.67
C LEU A 192 12.16 24.64 -0.98
N GLN A 193 13.41 25.08 -1.09
CA GLN A 193 13.85 26.36 -0.51
C GLN A 193 13.18 27.59 -1.17
N GLU A 194 12.68 27.44 -2.40
CA GLU A 194 11.98 28.51 -3.12
C GLU A 194 10.50 28.63 -2.69
N VAL A 195 9.96 27.60 -2.03
CA VAL A 195 8.60 27.54 -1.49
C VAL A 195 8.61 27.28 0.03
N LYS A 196 9.60 27.85 0.72
CA LYS A 196 9.85 27.64 2.15
C LYS A 196 8.65 27.91 3.06
N TYR A 197 7.87 28.96 2.78
CA TYR A 197 6.77 29.42 3.64
C TYR A 197 5.40 29.21 2.99
N GLU A 198 4.36 29.13 3.81
CA GLU A 198 2.97 29.00 3.36
C GLU A 198 2.61 30.09 2.33
N GLY A 199 1.91 29.68 1.27
CA GLY A 199 1.45 30.55 0.18
C GLY A 199 2.50 30.85 -0.88
N GLN A 200 3.77 30.50 -0.66
CA GLN A 200 4.79 30.60 -1.69
C GLN A 200 4.58 29.54 -2.78
N ASN A 201 4.89 29.92 -4.01
CA ASN A 201 4.82 29.04 -5.16
C ASN A 201 6.00 29.26 -6.12
N LYS A 202 6.28 28.24 -6.92
CA LYS A 202 7.34 28.21 -7.92
C LYS A 202 6.89 27.41 -9.14
N SER A 203 7.11 27.96 -10.33
CA SER A 203 7.00 27.20 -11.56
C SER A 203 8.27 26.36 -11.76
N ILE A 204 8.11 25.05 -11.95
CA ILE A 204 9.19 24.10 -12.19
C ILE A 204 9.01 23.40 -13.55
N PRO A 205 10.08 23.03 -14.27
CA PRO A 205 9.97 22.37 -15.57
C PRO A 205 9.18 21.05 -15.51
N GLY A 206 8.48 20.73 -16.60
CA GLY A 206 7.82 19.44 -16.78
C GLY A 206 8.81 18.26 -16.77
N PHE A 207 8.35 17.12 -16.27
CA PHE A 207 9.09 15.87 -16.25
C PHE A 207 8.14 14.67 -16.22
N SER A 208 8.68 13.47 -16.43
CA SER A 208 7.87 12.24 -16.37
C SER A 208 7.48 11.88 -14.94
N LEU A 209 6.18 11.91 -14.63
CA LEU A 209 5.66 11.51 -13.33
C LEU A 209 5.76 10.01 -13.06
N GLU A 210 5.87 9.20 -14.13
CA GLU A 210 6.02 7.74 -14.00
C GLU A 210 7.35 7.37 -13.32
N GLU A 211 8.35 8.25 -13.41
CA GLU A 211 9.64 8.09 -12.73
C GLU A 211 9.55 8.24 -11.20
N LEU A 212 8.44 8.78 -10.68
CA LEU A 212 8.17 8.85 -9.24
C LEU A 212 7.51 7.57 -8.71
N LEU A 213 7.13 6.64 -9.61
CA LEU A 213 6.49 5.38 -9.25
C LEU A 213 7.53 4.27 -9.00
N PRO A 214 7.20 3.24 -8.20
CA PRO A 214 8.10 2.14 -7.97
C PRO A 214 8.21 1.21 -9.19
N GLU A 215 9.29 0.42 -9.27
CA GLU A 215 9.63 -0.44 -10.42
C GLU A 215 8.53 -1.45 -10.82
N ARG A 216 7.72 -1.90 -9.85
CA ARG A 216 6.63 -2.87 -10.07
C ARG A 216 5.28 -2.24 -9.72
N PRO A 217 4.77 -1.30 -10.53
CA PRO A 217 3.51 -0.59 -10.24
C PRO A 217 2.28 -1.49 -10.43
N HIS A 218 2.45 -2.72 -10.95
CA HIS A 218 1.40 -3.72 -11.04
C HIS A 218 1.15 -4.46 -9.71
N GLU A 219 2.04 -4.33 -8.72
CA GLU A 219 1.87 -4.89 -7.37
C GLU A 219 1.38 -3.81 -6.39
N PHE A 220 0.11 -3.88 -6.00
CA PHE A 220 -0.50 -2.87 -5.15
C PHE A 220 -1.62 -3.44 -4.26
N TYR A 221 -1.93 -2.67 -3.21
CA TYR A 221 -3.09 -2.79 -2.34
C TYR A 221 -4.20 -1.87 -2.85
N ARG A 222 -5.46 -2.30 -2.73
CA ARG A 222 -6.65 -1.58 -3.20
C ARG A 222 -7.74 -1.59 -2.12
N TYR A 223 -8.24 -0.41 -1.75
CA TYR A 223 -9.31 -0.30 -0.74
C TYR A 223 -10.07 1.04 -0.85
N HIS A 224 -11.33 1.08 -0.38
CA HIS A 224 -12.20 2.29 -0.43
C HIS A 224 -12.10 3.09 0.87
N GLY A 225 -11.31 4.16 0.93
CA GLY A 225 -11.05 4.94 2.13
C GLY A 225 -11.50 6.40 2.05
N SER A 226 -10.78 7.26 2.77
CA SER A 226 -11.06 8.70 2.84
C SER A 226 -9.87 9.54 2.41
N LEU A 227 -10.10 10.85 2.29
CA LEU A 227 -9.03 11.83 2.44
C LEU A 227 -8.37 11.66 3.82
N THR A 228 -7.05 11.83 3.89
CA THR A 228 -6.25 11.77 5.13
C THR A 228 -6.12 13.13 5.81
N THR A 229 -6.68 14.17 5.21
CA THR A 229 -6.77 15.52 5.75
C THR A 229 -8.22 15.98 5.78
N PRO A 230 -8.58 16.98 6.62
CA PRO A 230 -9.90 17.58 6.59
C PRO A 230 -10.30 18.05 5.19
N PRO A 231 -11.55 17.82 4.76
CA PRO A 231 -12.70 17.36 5.55
C PRO A 231 -12.87 15.83 5.68
N CYS A 232 -11.87 15.02 5.34
CA CYS A 232 -11.85 13.56 5.52
C CYS A 232 -13.01 12.79 4.84
N HIS A 233 -13.48 13.27 3.67
CA HIS A 233 -14.57 12.61 2.94
C HIS A 233 -14.22 11.15 2.57
N PRO A 234 -15.11 10.18 2.81
CA PRO A 234 -14.90 8.75 2.52
C PRO A 234 -15.17 8.42 1.03
N THR A 235 -14.44 9.08 0.14
CA THR A 235 -14.70 9.11 -1.31
C THR A 235 -13.51 8.65 -2.14
N VAL A 236 -12.47 8.10 -1.48
CA VAL A 236 -11.19 7.80 -2.12
C VAL A 236 -11.06 6.31 -2.41
N LEU A 237 -10.86 5.98 -3.69
CA LEU A 237 -10.35 4.68 -4.10
C LEU A 237 -8.82 4.67 -4.02
N TRP A 238 -8.28 4.08 -2.96
CA TRP A 238 -6.85 4.04 -2.72
C TRP A 238 -6.17 2.93 -3.52
N THR A 239 -5.01 3.27 -4.10
CA THR A 239 -4.03 2.29 -4.56
C THR A 239 -2.70 2.56 -3.88
N VAL A 240 -2.29 1.70 -2.96
CA VAL A 240 -0.98 1.81 -2.29
C VAL A 240 -0.04 0.83 -2.97
N PHE A 241 1.07 1.30 -3.54
CA PHE A 241 2.01 0.38 -4.19
C PHE A 241 2.74 -0.47 -3.15
N ARG A 242 2.96 -1.75 -3.49
CA ARG A 242 3.66 -2.69 -2.62
C ARG A 242 5.15 -2.36 -2.50
N ASN A 243 5.73 -1.91 -3.61
CA ASN A 243 7.15 -1.63 -3.72
C ASN A 243 7.41 -0.17 -3.37
N THR A 244 8.51 0.07 -2.67
CA THR A 244 8.96 1.41 -2.26
C THR A 244 9.73 2.10 -3.37
N VAL A 245 9.84 3.41 -3.26
CA VAL A 245 10.90 4.18 -3.90
C VAL A 245 11.92 4.62 -2.85
N LYS A 246 13.16 4.86 -3.29
CA LYS A 246 14.26 5.27 -2.42
C LYS A 246 14.61 6.72 -2.67
N ILE A 247 15.00 7.44 -1.62
CA ILE A 247 15.64 8.77 -1.68
C ILE A 247 16.85 8.78 -0.75
N SER A 248 17.84 9.65 -0.98
CA SER A 248 18.99 9.73 -0.07
C SER A 248 18.64 10.30 1.30
N GLY A 249 19.50 10.05 2.29
CA GLY A 249 19.39 10.70 3.60
C GLY A 249 19.37 12.23 3.50
N ASP A 250 20.19 12.81 2.61
CA ASP A 250 20.21 14.27 2.38
C ASP A 250 18.90 14.77 1.75
N GLN A 251 18.31 14.01 0.82
CA GLN A 251 17.02 14.34 0.23
C GLN A 251 15.90 14.29 1.27
N LEU A 252 15.89 13.27 2.14
CA LEU A 252 14.93 13.16 3.24
C LEU A 252 15.11 14.32 4.23
N LEU A 253 16.35 14.60 4.65
CA LEU A 253 16.63 15.70 5.59
C LEU A 253 16.20 17.05 5.03
N ASN A 254 16.44 17.30 3.72
CA ASN A 254 15.96 18.51 3.06
C ASN A 254 14.41 18.58 3.09
N LEU A 255 13.71 17.48 2.78
CA LEU A 255 12.25 17.42 2.88
C LEU A 255 11.75 17.72 4.31
N GLU A 256 12.41 17.17 5.32
CA GLU A 256 12.04 17.29 6.73
C GLU A 256 12.38 18.64 7.37
N THR A 257 13.17 19.51 6.71
CA THR A 257 13.67 20.76 7.33
C THR A 257 13.50 22.01 6.46
N ALA A 258 13.14 21.87 5.18
CA ALA A 258 13.09 23.01 4.26
C ALA A 258 11.84 23.89 4.40
N LEU A 259 10.74 23.36 4.96
CA LEU A 259 9.41 23.95 4.83
C LEU A 259 8.82 24.37 6.18
N TYR A 260 8.00 25.42 6.14
CA TYR A 260 7.25 25.96 7.28
C TYR A 260 5.75 25.94 6.97
N CYS A 261 4.95 25.63 7.99
CA CYS A 261 3.48 25.69 7.94
C CYS A 261 2.93 27.11 7.91
N THR A 262 3.75 28.10 8.29
CA THR A 262 3.35 29.49 8.46
C THR A 262 3.90 30.37 7.34
N GLY A 263 3.30 31.55 7.17
CA GLY A 263 3.83 32.60 6.30
C GLY A 263 5.21 33.12 6.75
N ARG A 264 5.92 33.79 5.83
CA ARG A 264 7.29 34.30 6.06
C ARG A 264 7.41 35.23 7.27
N ASP A 265 6.42 36.10 7.45
CA ASP A 265 6.43 37.17 8.45
C ASP A 265 5.63 36.77 9.71
N ASP A 266 5.31 35.48 9.87
CA ASP A 266 4.63 34.99 11.07
C ASP A 266 5.54 35.13 12.31
N PRO A 267 5.07 35.76 13.41
CA PRO A 267 5.88 35.95 14.61
C PRO A 267 6.24 34.64 15.33
N ALA A 268 5.56 33.53 15.03
CA ALA A 268 5.79 32.22 15.61
C ALA A 268 5.94 31.17 14.49
N PRO A 269 7.07 31.17 13.75
CA PRO A 269 7.25 30.28 12.62
C PRO A 269 7.21 28.82 13.04
N GLN A 270 6.41 28.02 12.35
CA GLN A 270 6.26 26.59 12.63
C GLN A 270 6.84 25.76 11.49
N GLU A 271 7.82 24.92 11.79
CA GLU A 271 8.37 23.94 10.83
C GLU A 271 7.29 22.95 10.40
N MET A 272 7.30 22.60 9.12
CA MET A 272 6.40 21.61 8.54
C MET A 272 7.00 20.22 8.73
N VAL A 273 6.71 19.63 9.89
CA VAL A 273 7.15 18.28 10.27
C VAL A 273 6.00 17.46 10.82
N ASN A 274 6.11 16.14 10.72
CA ASN A 274 5.09 15.19 11.14
C ASN A 274 3.71 15.52 10.52
N ASN A 275 3.72 15.84 9.23
CA ASN A 275 2.52 16.21 8.48
C ASN A 275 1.78 14.98 7.95
N PHE A 276 1.63 13.95 8.78
CA PHE A 276 0.94 12.71 8.47
C PHE A 276 -0.12 12.41 9.54
N ARG A 277 -1.25 11.84 9.12
CA ARG A 277 -2.31 11.38 10.02
C ARG A 277 -1.95 10.02 10.60
N ARG A 278 -2.35 9.77 11.86
CA ARG A 278 -2.24 8.42 12.45
C ARG A 278 -3.07 7.40 11.67
N VAL A 279 -2.61 6.15 11.69
CA VAL A 279 -3.39 5.00 11.22
C VAL A 279 -4.76 4.95 11.89
N GLN A 280 -5.79 4.82 11.08
CA GLN A 280 -7.18 4.76 11.49
C GLN A 280 -7.57 3.30 11.73
N LYS A 281 -8.56 3.10 12.59
CA LYS A 281 -9.10 1.75 12.82
C LYS A 281 -9.73 1.25 11.53
N PHE A 282 -9.46 -0.01 11.25
CA PHE A 282 -9.98 -0.70 10.09
C PHE A 282 -11.19 -1.53 10.50
N ASP A 283 -12.39 -0.98 10.30
CA ASP A 283 -13.66 -1.64 10.61
C ASP A 283 -14.06 -2.57 9.46
N GLU A 284 -14.07 -3.89 9.69
CA GLU A 284 -14.63 -4.98 8.83
C GLU A 284 -14.50 -4.85 7.30
N ARG A 285 -13.45 -4.18 6.81
CA ARG A 285 -13.19 -4.04 5.38
C ARG A 285 -12.23 -5.13 4.93
N LEU A 286 -12.08 -5.29 3.62
CA LEU A 286 -10.99 -6.09 3.05
C LEU A 286 -10.11 -5.17 2.21
N VAL A 287 -8.82 -5.44 2.22
CA VAL A 287 -7.86 -4.82 1.32
C VAL A 287 -7.56 -5.84 0.23
N TYR A 288 -7.87 -5.48 -1.01
CA TYR A 288 -7.55 -6.34 -2.14
C TYR A 288 -6.09 -6.16 -2.55
N VAL A 289 -5.41 -7.24 -2.95
CA VAL A 289 -4.05 -7.17 -3.48
C VAL A 289 -4.00 -7.72 -4.90
N SER A 290 -3.24 -7.05 -5.78
CA SER A 290 -3.06 -7.45 -7.18
C SER A 290 -1.97 -8.52 -7.36
N PHE A 291 -1.22 -8.81 -6.30
CA PHE A 291 -0.12 -9.76 -6.29
C PHE A 291 -0.45 -10.95 -5.40
N GLN A 292 -0.01 -12.13 -5.80
CA GLN A 292 -0.07 -13.30 -4.92
C GLN A 292 1.01 -13.15 -3.86
N GLN A 293 0.63 -13.22 -2.59
CA GLN A 293 1.58 -13.61 -1.57
C GLN A 293 1.95 -15.05 -1.88
N VAL A 294 3.16 -15.28 -2.43
CA VAL A 294 3.72 -16.64 -2.42
C VAL A 294 3.77 -17.01 -0.94
N PRO A 295 3.02 -18.01 -0.46
CA PRO A 295 3.21 -18.48 0.89
C PRO A 295 4.68 -18.84 0.96
N GLY A 296 5.45 -18.13 1.78
CA GLY A 296 6.76 -18.62 2.14
C GLY A 296 6.53 -20.07 2.56
N LEU A 297 7.23 -21.02 1.94
CA LEU A 297 7.23 -22.42 2.33
C LEU A 297 7.88 -22.61 3.71
N THR A 298 7.62 -21.71 4.66
CA THR A 298 7.74 -21.93 6.09
C THR A 298 6.54 -22.78 6.52
N TYR A 299 6.46 -24.00 6.00
CA TYR A 299 5.67 -25.04 6.64
C TYR A 299 6.21 -25.16 8.08
N ALA A 300 5.41 -24.73 9.04
CA ALA A 300 5.64 -24.93 10.47
C ALA A 300 6.99 -24.42 11.04
N GLY A 301 7.49 -23.25 10.60
CA GLY A 301 8.64 -22.59 11.27
C GLY A 301 9.97 -23.34 11.21
N LEU A 302 10.10 -24.39 10.38
CA LEU A 302 11.34 -25.13 10.22
C LEU A 302 12.18 -24.46 9.13
N SER A 303 13.45 -24.15 9.44
CA SER A 303 14.37 -23.61 8.43
C SER A 303 14.58 -24.62 7.30
N LEU A 304 14.87 -24.16 6.09
CA LEU A 304 15.16 -25.02 4.94
C LEU A 304 16.25 -26.06 5.26
N GLY A 305 17.21 -25.68 6.11
CA GLY A 305 18.27 -26.58 6.60
C GLY A 305 17.73 -27.74 7.44
N VAL A 306 16.69 -27.51 8.25
CA VAL A 306 16.06 -28.59 9.04
C VAL A 306 15.32 -29.56 8.13
N ILE A 307 14.59 -29.06 7.13
CA ILE A 307 13.90 -29.91 6.16
C ILE A 307 14.90 -30.79 5.39
N LEU A 308 15.98 -30.19 4.89
CA LEU A 308 17.04 -30.93 4.21
C LEU A 308 17.67 -32.00 5.11
N SER A 309 17.89 -31.65 6.39
CA SER A 309 18.48 -32.59 7.35
C SER A 309 17.58 -33.79 7.66
N VAL A 310 16.26 -33.58 7.77
CA VAL A 310 15.29 -34.66 8.00
C VAL A 310 15.20 -35.58 6.79
N VAL A 311 15.18 -35.02 5.58
CA VAL A 311 15.16 -35.80 4.32
C VAL A 311 16.45 -36.62 4.18
N LEU A 312 17.62 -36.02 4.44
CA LEU A 312 18.91 -36.71 4.40
C LEU A 312 19.00 -37.82 5.46
N ALA A 313 18.53 -37.56 6.68
CA ALA A 313 18.49 -38.56 7.75
C ALA A 313 17.56 -39.73 7.40
N GLY A 314 16.39 -39.44 6.80
CA GLY A 314 15.47 -40.46 6.31
C GLY A 314 16.08 -41.33 5.20
N ALA A 315 16.75 -40.71 4.23
CA ALA A 315 17.43 -41.44 3.15
C ALA A 315 18.58 -42.32 3.67
N LEU A 316 19.38 -41.81 4.61
CA LEU A 316 20.45 -42.59 5.26
C LEU A 316 19.88 -43.76 6.06
N GLY A 317 18.78 -43.56 6.79
CA GLY A 317 18.08 -44.61 7.52
C GLY A 317 17.62 -45.75 6.60
N ILE A 318 17.03 -45.41 5.45
CA ILE A 318 16.61 -46.40 4.44
C ILE A 318 17.81 -47.18 3.90
N CYS A 319 18.92 -46.50 3.57
CA CYS A 319 20.14 -47.14 3.10
C CYS A 319 20.73 -48.13 4.11
N VAL A 320 20.73 -47.78 5.40
CA VAL A 320 21.21 -48.67 6.48
C VAL A 320 20.31 -49.90 6.60
N VAL A 321 18.99 -49.72 6.59
CA VAL A 321 18.04 -50.85 6.66
C VAL A 321 18.22 -51.80 5.47
N LEU A 322 18.40 -51.27 4.27
CA LEU A 322 18.67 -52.07 3.07
C LEU A 322 20.01 -52.83 3.18
N ALA A 323 21.07 -52.16 3.63
CA ALA A 323 22.38 -52.80 3.82
C ALA A 323 22.34 -53.93 4.85
N VAL A 324 21.68 -53.71 6.00
CA VAL A 324 21.49 -54.73 7.03
C VAL A 324 20.64 -55.89 6.51
N SER A 325 19.57 -55.60 5.77
CA SER A 325 18.72 -56.63 5.16
C SER A 325 19.53 -57.49 4.18
N ILE A 326 20.30 -56.87 3.29
CA ILE A 326 21.18 -57.58 2.34
C ILE A 326 22.22 -58.43 3.08
N TRP A 327 22.82 -57.90 4.15
CA TRP A 327 23.79 -58.62 4.97
C TRP A 327 23.17 -59.85 5.66
N LEU A 328 21.98 -59.71 6.26
CA LEU A 328 21.24 -60.81 6.88
C LEU A 328 20.87 -61.89 5.85
N PHE A 329 20.43 -61.50 4.65
CA PHE A 329 20.15 -62.43 3.56
C PHE A 329 21.41 -63.20 3.12
N ARG A 330 22.56 -62.52 2.97
CA ARG A 330 23.85 -63.17 2.66
C ARG A 330 24.30 -64.15 3.75
N ARG A 331 24.16 -63.79 5.02
CA ARG A 331 24.50 -64.65 6.17
C ARG A 331 23.62 -65.91 6.22
N LYS A 332 22.33 -65.78 5.93
CA LYS A 332 21.39 -66.92 5.87
C LYS A 332 21.71 -67.88 4.71
N LYS A 333 22.16 -67.36 3.57
CA LYS A 333 22.60 -68.17 2.42
C LYS A 333 23.89 -68.93 2.70
N SER A 334 24.85 -68.32 3.41
CA SER A 334 26.10 -68.97 3.84
C SER A 334 25.87 -70.11 4.84
N LYS A 335 24.98 -69.96 5.83
CA LYS A 335 24.63 -71.06 6.76
C LYS A 335 23.94 -72.25 6.11
N LYS A 336 23.29 -72.07 4.95
CA LYS A 336 22.61 -73.16 4.22
C LYS A 336 23.56 -73.97 3.33
N GLY A 337 24.80 -73.49 3.12
CA GLY A 337 25.81 -74.14 2.27
C GLY A 337 26.73 -75.15 2.97
N ASP A 338 26.65 -75.29 4.30
CA ASP A 338 27.66 -76.02 5.10
C ASP A 338 27.12 -77.28 5.80
N SER A 339 25.89 -77.72 5.50
CA SER A 339 25.26 -78.90 6.12
C SER A 339 25.18 -80.14 5.22
N GLY A 340 25.98 -80.22 4.15
CA GLY A 340 25.85 -81.27 3.14
C GLY A 340 27.15 -81.74 2.52
N LYS A 341 28.12 -82.21 3.31
CA LYS A 341 29.24 -83.02 2.80
C LYS A 341 29.69 -84.12 3.80
N GLY A 342 29.29 -85.35 3.49
CA GLY A 342 30.18 -86.52 3.41
C GLY A 342 30.54 -87.28 4.68
N VAL A 343 29.73 -88.27 5.05
CA VAL A 343 30.18 -89.42 5.85
C VAL A 343 30.71 -90.48 4.88
N ILE A 344 31.99 -90.83 4.99
CA ILE A 344 32.67 -91.86 4.19
C ILE A 344 32.49 -93.21 4.89
N TYR A 345 31.83 -94.17 4.25
CA TYR A 345 31.84 -95.59 4.64
C TYR A 345 32.64 -96.39 3.60
N LYS A 346 33.69 -97.10 4.04
CA LYS A 346 34.41 -98.11 3.26
C LYS A 346 33.79 -99.49 3.53
N PRO A 347 33.47 -100.30 2.50
CA PRO A 347 33.37 -101.74 2.64
C PRO A 347 34.53 -102.47 1.94
N ALA A 348 34.85 -103.63 2.50
CA ALA A 348 35.97 -104.50 2.17
C ALA A 348 35.76 -105.31 0.87
N ILE A 349 36.86 -105.56 0.17
CA ILE A 349 36.96 -106.46 -0.98
C ILE A 349 37.04 -107.91 -0.45
N LYS A 350 36.11 -108.77 -0.91
CA LYS A 350 36.28 -110.23 -0.90
C LYS A 350 36.34 -110.74 -2.34
N LYS A 351 37.12 -111.81 -2.45
CA LYS A 351 37.76 -112.44 -3.59
C LYS A 351 36.83 -113.41 -4.34
N GLU A 352 37.31 -113.82 -5.53
CA GLU A 352 36.96 -115.02 -6.32
C GLU A 352 35.61 -114.92 -7.07
N THR A 353 35.46 -115.37 -8.32
CA THR A 353 36.18 -116.35 -9.14
C THR A 353 35.85 -116.15 -10.64
N GLU A 354 36.61 -116.82 -11.50
CA GLU A 354 36.51 -116.97 -12.95
C GLU A 354 35.11 -117.42 -13.46
N ASP A 355 34.71 -117.03 -14.67
CA ASP A 355 34.65 -117.95 -15.83
C ASP A 355 33.96 -117.36 -17.08
N HIS A 356 34.63 -117.62 -18.21
CA HIS A 356 34.16 -117.92 -19.57
C HIS A 356 33.14 -117.07 -20.37
N ALA A 357 33.62 -116.80 -21.61
CA ALA A 357 32.93 -116.49 -22.89
C ALA A 357 32.63 -115.02 -23.22
#